data_AF-A0A2T6AY95-F1
#
_entry.id   AF-A0A2T6AY95-F1
#
_cell.length_a   1.000
_cell.length_b   1.000
_cell.length_c   1.000
_cell.angle_alpha   90.00
_cell.angle_beta   90.00
_cell.angle_gamma   90.00
#
_symmetry.space_group_name_H-M   'P 1'
#
loop_
_entity.id
_entity.type
_entity.pdbx_description
1 polymer ?
#
loop_
_entity_poly.entity_id
_entity_poly.type
_entity_poly.pdbx_seq_one_letter_code
_entity_poly.pdbx_strand_id
1 'polypeptide(L)' 'MGRILKWLIYLAILAAIALVAYAYVGPYFGADFAPPQTERRLPVELDAD' A
#
# COMPACT_ATOMS: atom_id res chain seq x y z
N MET A 1 6.63 34.90 -3.25
CA MET A 1 5.75 33.78 -3.64
C MET A 1 6.49 32.43 -3.71
N GLY A 2 7.66 32.29 -4.34
CA GLY A 2 8.34 30.98 -4.48
C GLY A 2 8.79 30.28 -3.18
N ARG A 3 8.95 31.02 -2.07
CA ARG A 3 9.39 30.46 -0.79
C ARG A 3 8.33 29.57 -0.12
N ILE A 4 7.04 29.92 -0.26
CA ILE A 4 5.93 29.09 0.22
C ILE A 4 5.79 27.83 -0.62
N LEU A 5 5.90 27.97 -1.95
CA LEU A 5 5.81 26.83 -2.86
C LEU A 5 6.90 25.78 -2.56
N LYS A 6 8.13 26.23 -2.27
CA LYS A 6 9.23 25.35 -1.85
C LYS A 6 8.86 24.53 -0.60
N TRP A 7 8.24 25.17 0.39
CA TRP A 7 7.78 24.49 1.61
C TRP A 7 6.64 23.51 1.35
N LEU A 8 5.69 23.86 0.47
CA LEU A 8 4.61 22.95 0.09
C LEU A 8 5.14 21.68 -0.58
N ILE A 9 6.17 21.79 -1.42
CA ILE A 9 6.83 20.62 -2.03
C ILE A 9 7.47 19.74 -0.95
N TYR A 10 8.19 20.33 0.02
CA TYR A 10 8.77 19.55 1.11
C TYR A 10 7.71 18.85 1.96
N LEU A 11 6.60 19.53 2.26
CA LEU A 11 5.48 18.94 3.00
C LEU A 11 4.80 17.82 2.22
N ALA A 12 4.62 17.98 0.91
CA ALA A 12 4.06 16.94 0.06
C ALA A 12 4.94 15.68 0.04
N ILE A 13 6.26 15.86 -0.07
CA ILE A 13 7.23 14.75 0.01
C ILE A 13 7.17 14.08 1.39
N LEU A 14 7.14 14.88 2.47
CA LEU A 14 7.04 14.35 3.83
C LEU A 14 5.75 13.55 4.03
N ALA A 15 4.62 14.06 3.53
CA ALA A 15 3.34 13.36 3.58
C ALA A 15 3.36 12.05 2.80
N ALA A 16 3.99 12.03 1.62
CA ALA A 16 4.17 10.81 0.83
C ALA A 16 5.03 9.78 1.58
N ILE A 17 6.14 10.21 2.19
CA ILE A 17 6.99 9.32 3.01
C ILE A 17 6.21 8.77 4.21
N ALA A 18 5.45 9.61 4.91
CA ALA A 18 4.63 9.19 6.04
C ALA A 18 3.56 8.16 5.62
N LEU A 19 2.92 8.37 4.46
CA LEU A 19 1.94 7.43 3.90
C LEU A 19 2.61 6.08 3.58
N VAL A 20 3.78 6.09 2.94
CA VAL A 20 4.54 4.87 2.64
C VAL A 20 4.92 4.15 3.93
N ALA A 21 5.48 4.85 4.90
CA ALA A 21 5.82 4.26 6.20
C ALA A 21 4.59 3.61 6.87
N TYR A 22 3.45 4.31 6.88
CA TYR A 22 2.20 3.78 7.43
C TYR A 22 1.69 2.55 6.67
N ALA A 23 1.88 2.45 5.36
CA ALA A 23 1.51 1.24 4.63
C ALA A 23 2.31 0.00 5.09
N TYR A 24 3.57 0.18 5.51
CA TYR A 24 4.41 -0.90 6.04
C TYR A 24 4.14 -1.21 7.51
N VAL A 25 3.95 -0.19 8.37
CA VAL A 25 3.73 -0.41 9.81
C VAL A 25 2.27 -0.52 10.21
N GLY A 26 1.33 -0.10 9.35
CA GLY A 26 -0.10 -0.09 9.58
C GLY A 26 -0.68 -1.43 10.04
N PRO A 27 -0.24 -2.59 9.50
CA PRO A 27 -0.69 -3.89 9.99
C PRO A 27 -0.43 -4.13 11.49
N TYR A 28 0.64 -3.56 12.05
CA TYR A 28 0.91 -3.65 13.50
C TYR A 28 -0.03 -2.78 14.35
N PHE A 29 -0.72 -1.82 13.73
CA PHE A 29 -1.73 -0.96 14.36
C PHE A 29 -3.17 -1.37 14.01
N GLY A 30 -3.36 -2.55 13.41
CA GLY A 30 -4.68 -3.09 13.07
C GLY A 30 -5.26 -2.57 11.74
N ALA A 31 -4.46 -1.90 10.91
CA ALA A 31 -4.88 -1.58 9.55
C ALA A 31 -4.64 -2.77 8.62
N ASP A 32 -5.72 -3.34 8.07
CA ASP A 32 -5.63 -4.39 7.06
C ASP A 32 -5.82 -3.80 5.66
N PHE A 33 -4.76 -3.89 4.85
CA PHE A 33 -4.75 -3.43 3.46
C PHE A 33 -4.89 -4.60 2.46
N ALA A 34 -4.94 -5.84 2.95
CA ALA A 34 -5.12 -6.99 2.08
C ALA A 34 -6.57 -7.07 1.58
N PRO A 35 -6.80 -7.52 0.33
CA PRO A 35 -8.15 -7.83 -0.11
C PRO A 35 -8.72 -8.98 0.73
N PRO A 36 -10.04 -8.99 0.98
CA PRO A 36 -10.70 -10.10 1.65
C PRO A 36 -10.36 -11.42 0.94
N GLN A 37 -9.81 -12.37 1.68
CA GLN A 37 -9.45 -13.68 1.14
C GLN A 37 -10.71 -14.54 1.05
N THR A 38 -11.06 -14.96 -0.17
CA THR A 38 -12.13 -15.94 -0.44
C THR A 38 -11.52 -17.23 -0.95
N GLU A 39 -11.96 -18.36 -0.43
CA GLU A 39 -11.55 -19.66 -0.95
C GLU A 39 -11.99 -19.81 -2.42
N ARG A 40 -11.04 -20.17 -3.29
CA ARG A 40 -11.29 -20.47 -4.69
C ARG A 40 -10.83 -21.90 -4.96
N ARG A 41 -11.76 -22.73 -5.40
CA ARG A 41 -11.49 -24.10 -5.86
C ARG A 41 -11.74 -24.14 -7.36
N LEU A 42 -10.66 -24.27 -8.13
CA LEU A 42 -10.72 -24.40 -9.59
C LEU A 42 -10.35 -25.83 -9.96
N PRO A 43 -11.11 -26.50 -10.84
CA PRO A 43 -10.66 -27.77 -11.40
C PRO A 43 -9.37 -27.50 -12.20
N VAL A 44 -8.37 -28.34 -11.98
CA VAL A 44 -7.12 -28.33 -12.75
C VAL A 44 -7.11 -29.59 -13.59
N GLU A 45 -6.92 -29.42 -14.89
CA GLU A 45 -6.68 -30.52 -15.81
C GLU A 45 -5.19 -30.87 -15.72
N LEU A 46 -4.89 -32.10 -15.32
CA LEU A 46 -3.52 -32.60 -15.22
C LEU A 46 -3.23 -33.41 -16.47
N ASP A 47 -2.32 -32.93 -17.29
CA ASP A 47 -1.79 -33.66 -18.45
C ASP A 47 -0.72 -34.64 -17.97
N ALA A 48 -0.85 -35.91 -18.32
CA ALA A 48 0.00 -36.99 -17.86
C ALA A 48 0.52 -37.78 -19.07
N ASP A 49 1.56 -37.23 -19.71
CA ASP A 49 2.41 -37.92 -20.69
C ASP A 49 3.65 -38.54 -20.02
#